data_AF-A0AAV1J1T4-F1
#
_entry.id   AF-A0AAV1J1T4-F1
#
_cell.length_a   1.000
_cell.length_b   1.000
_cell.length_c   1.000
_cell.angle_alpha   90.00
_cell.angle_beta   90.00
_cell.angle_gamma   90.00
#
_symmetry.space_group_name_H-M   'P 1'
#
loop_
_entity.id
_entity.type
_entity.pdbx_description
1 polymer ?
#
loop_
_entity_poly.entity_id
_entity_poly.type
_entity_poly.pdbx_seq_one_letter_code
_entity_poly.pdbx_strand_id
1 'polypeptide(L)' 'MARGVFVSAAILLVLLQAAWAHYTSTWAVHIPGGKDAADAVAADHGFVNLGQHKVGKAILKRKKSFL' A
#
# COMPACT_ATOMS: atom_id res chain seq x y z
N MET A 1 -24.07 31.63 -16.91
CA MET A 1 -22.89 31.77 -16.04
C MET A 1 -22.81 30.69 -14.95
N ALA A 2 -23.83 30.50 -14.10
CA ALA A 2 -23.75 29.57 -12.96
C ALA A 2 -23.55 28.07 -13.29
N ARG A 3 -24.20 27.56 -14.35
CA ARG A 3 -24.14 26.11 -14.70
C ARG A 3 -22.74 25.63 -15.07
N GLY A 4 -21.94 26.48 -15.72
CA GLY A 4 -20.55 26.16 -16.07
C GLY A 4 -19.65 26.04 -14.84
N VAL A 5 -19.85 26.91 -13.85
CA VAL A 5 -19.09 26.90 -12.59
C VAL A 5 -19.34 25.62 -11.80
N PHE A 6 -20.59 25.14 -11.75
CA PHE A 6 -20.92 23.86 -11.10
C PHE A 6 -20.25 22.67 -11.78
N VAL A 7 -20.24 22.64 -13.12
CA VAL A 7 -19.57 21.56 -13.87
C VAL A 7 -18.06 21.60 -13.64
N SER A 8 -17.44 22.78 -13.69
CA SER A 8 -16.02 22.94 -13.39
C SER A 8 -15.66 22.54 -11.95
N ALA A 9 -16.47 22.93 -10.97
CA ALA A 9 -16.26 22.55 -9.58
C ALA A 9 -16.42 21.03 -9.35
N ALA A 10 -17.39 20.39 -10.02
CA ALA A 10 -17.57 18.95 -9.95
C ALA A 10 -16.39 18.20 -10.59
N ILE A 11 -15.89 18.66 -11.73
CA ILE A 11 -14.70 18.09 -12.39
C ILE A 11 -13.48 18.25 -11.48
N LEU A 12 -13.27 19.43 -10.90
CA LEU A 12 -12.15 19.67 -9.98
C LEU A 12 -12.20 18.74 -8.76
N LEU A 13 -13.40 18.54 -8.18
CA LEU A 13 -13.59 17.65 -7.04
C LEU A 13 -13.26 16.19 -7.39
N VAL A 14 -13.69 15.71 -8.55
CA VAL A 14 -13.39 14.35 -9.03
C VAL A 14 -11.88 14.16 -9.25
N LEU A 15 -11.23 15.15 -9.86
CA LEU A 15 -9.78 15.11 -10.05
C LEU A 15 -9.01 15.12 -8.73
N LEU A 16 -9.49 15.87 -7.73
CA LEU A 16 -8.87 15.92 -6.41
C LEU A 16 -8.99 14.59 -5.66
N GLN A 17 -10.12 13.89 -5.80
CA GLN A 17 -10.30 12.54 -5.25
C GLN A 17 -9.43 11.51 -5.97
N ALA A 18 -9.28 11.61 -7.29
CA ALA A 18 -8.42 10.73 -8.06
C ALA A 18 -6.92 10.93 -7.76
N ALA A 19 -6.53 12.11 -7.28
CA ALA A 19 -5.16 12.42 -6.87
C ALA A 19 -4.74 11.74 -5.55
N TRP A 20 -5.68 11.14 -4.80
CA TRP A 20 -5.35 10.28 -3.66
C TRP A 20 -4.87 8.89 -4.14
N ALA A 21 -3.66 8.85 -4.71
CA ALA A 21 -2.96 7.61 -4.94
C ALA A 21 -2.54 7.00 -3.58
N HIS A 22 -3.26 5.97 -3.14
CA HIS A 22 -2.92 5.23 -1.93
C HIS A 22 -1.66 4.40 -2.16
N TYR A 23 -0.49 4.96 -1.83
CA TYR A 23 0.75 4.18 -1.73
C TYR A 23 0.66 3.22 -0.54
N THR A 24 0.25 1.99 -0.81
CA THR A 24 0.43 0.89 0.13
C THR A 24 1.91 0.50 0.11
N SER A 25 2.61 0.66 1.24
CA SER A 25 3.95 0.11 1.42
C SER A 25 3.88 -1.42 1.52
N THR A 26 3.79 -2.08 0.36
CA THR A 26 4.00 -3.51 0.19
C THR A 26 5.33 -3.72 -0.51
N TRP A 27 6.24 -4.47 0.12
CA TRP A 27 7.55 -4.77 -0.44
C TRP A 27 7.64 -6.28 -0.70
N ALA A 28 8.04 -6.65 -1.92
CA ALA A 28 8.38 -8.03 -2.26
C ALA A 28 9.90 -8.19 -2.17
N VAL A 29 10.38 -8.87 -1.14
CA VAL A 29 11.80 -9.01 -0.84
C VAL A 29 12.21 -10.49 -0.85
N HIS A 30 13.41 -10.79 -1.32
CA HIS A 30 13.98 -12.12 -1.14
C HIS A 30 14.60 -12.18 0.26
N ILE A 31 14.09 -13.08 1.11
CA ILE A 31 14.58 -13.28 2.46
C ILE A 31 15.22 -14.68 2.54
N PRO A 32 16.56 -14.77 2.64
CA PRO A 32 17.23 -16.05 2.87
C PRO A 32 16.80 -16.59 4.24
N GLY A 33 16.55 -17.90 4.33
CA GLY A 33 15.99 -18.54 5.53
C GLY A 33 14.48 -18.79 5.49
N GLY A 34 13.79 -18.38 4.43
CA GLY A 34 12.42 -18.81 4.16
C GLY A 34 11.37 -18.10 5.03
N LYS A 35 10.29 -18.81 5.37
CA LYS A 35 9.12 -18.22 6.03
C LYS A 35 9.44 -17.63 7.40
N ASP A 36 10.19 -18.35 8.23
CA ASP A 36 10.41 -17.95 9.63
C ASP A 36 11.29 -16.70 9.73
N ALA A 37 12.30 -16.58 8.87
CA ALA A 37 13.10 -15.36 8.76
C ALA A 37 12.25 -14.17 8.27
N ALA A 38 11.33 -14.41 7.32
CA ALA A 38 10.41 -13.39 6.85
C ALA A 38 9.40 -12.94 7.91
N ASP A 39 8.94 -13.86 8.76
CA ASP A 39 8.06 -13.57 9.90
C ASP A 39 8.78 -12.72 10.95
N ALA A 40 10.05 -13.02 11.26
CA ALA A 40 10.86 -12.23 12.19
C ALA A 40 11.09 -10.79 11.68
N VAL A 41 11.53 -10.63 10.43
CA VAL A 41 11.71 -9.32 9.80
C VAL A 41 10.39 -8.54 9.77
N ALA A 42 9.26 -9.21 9.53
CA ALA A 42 7.96 -8.56 9.56
C ALA A 42 7.63 -8.02 10.96
N ALA A 43 7.84 -8.82 12.00
CA ALA A 43 7.59 -8.44 13.38
C ALA A 43 8.45 -7.25 13.82
N ASP A 44 9.76 -7.29 13.54
CA ASP A 44 10.72 -6.28 13.98
C ASP A 44 10.47 -4.89 13.36
N HIS A 45 9.92 -4.84 12.15
CA HIS A 45 9.76 -3.59 11.40
C HIS A 45 8.30 -3.12 11.25
N GLY A 46 7.35 -3.77 11.92
CA GLY A 46 5.94 -3.36 11.88
C GLY A 46 5.22 -3.73 10.56
N PHE A 47 5.65 -4.82 9.93
CA PHE A 47 5.00 -5.41 8.77
C PHE A 47 4.22 -6.69 9.14
N VAL A 48 3.42 -7.17 8.19
CA VAL A 48 2.79 -8.48 8.19
C VAL A 48 3.33 -9.25 7.00
N ASN A 49 3.86 -10.44 7.24
CA ASN A 49 4.23 -11.36 6.17
C ASN A 49 2.95 -11.97 5.56
N LEU A 50 2.75 -11.76 4.27
CA LEU A 50 1.62 -12.30 3.50
C LEU A 50 1.96 -13.64 2.84
N GLY A 51 3.14 -14.19 3.13
CA GLY A 51 3.62 -15.45 2.59
C GLY A 51 4.61 -15.25 1.44
N GLN A 52 4.85 -16.32 0.68
CA GLN A 52 5.83 -16.34 -0.39
C GLN A 52 5.15 -16.39 -1.77
N HIS A 53 5.61 -15.55 -2.69
CA HIS A 53 5.28 -15.72 -4.11
C HIS A 53 6.23 -16.73 -4.74
N LYS A 54 5.81 -17.32 -5.88
CA LYS A 54 6.32 -18.53 -6.57
C LYS A 54 7.85 -18.73 -6.74
N VAL A 55 8.71 -17.81 -6.28
CA VAL A 55 10.18 -17.85 -6.36
C VAL A 55 10.83 -17.41 -5.02
N GLY A 56 10.36 -17.93 -3.88
CA GLY A 56 11.01 -17.69 -2.57
C GLY A 56 11.10 -16.21 -2.15
N LYS A 57 10.21 -15.36 -2.65
CA LYS A 57 10.11 -13.94 -2.25
C LYS A 57 9.00 -13.79 -1.23
N ALA A 58 9.33 -13.25 -0.06
CA ALA A 58 8.36 -12.91 0.96
C ALA A 58 7.67 -11.59 0.59
N ILE A 59 6.36 -11.51 0.85
CA ILE A 59 5.57 -10.30 0.64
C ILE A 59 5.29 -9.69 2.01
N LEU A 60 5.88 -8.53 2.28
CA LEU A 60 5.68 -7.81 3.54
C LEU A 60 4.77 -6.61 3.32
N LYS A 61 3.74 -6.47 4.15
CA LYS A 61 2.79 -5.35 4.11
C LYS A 61 2.81 -4.58 5.42
N ARG A 62 3.06 -3.28 5.39
CA ARG A 62 3.12 -2.46 6.61
C ARG A 62 1.78 -2.51 7.35
N LYS A 63 1.80 -2.69 8.68
CA LYS A 63 0.59 -2.53 9.50
C LYS A 63 0.12 -1.08 9.40
N LYS A 64 -1.18 -0.89 9.16
CA LYS A 64 -1.79 0.45 9.18
C LYS A 64 -1.74 0.93 10.62
N SER A 65 -0.89 1.92 10.91
CA SER A 65 -0.89 2.59 12.21
C SER A 65 -2.19 3.37 12.29
N PHE A 66 -3.17 2.86 13.03
CA PHE A 66 -4.32 3.66 13.45
C PHE A 66 -3.80 4.60 14.54
N LEU A 67 -3.42 5.80 14.12
CA LEU A 67 -3.46 7.00 14.97
C LEU A 67 -4.83 7.64 14.75
#